data_AF-A0A6J5UKM4-F1
#
_entry.id   AF-A0A6J5UKM4-F1
#
_cell.length_a   1.000
_cell.length_b   1.000
_cell.length_c   1.000
_cell.angle_alpha   90.00
_cell.angle_beta   90.00
_cell.angle_gamma   90.00
#
_symmetry.space_group_name_H-M   'P 1'
#
loop_
_entity.id
_entity.type
_entity.pdbx_description
1 polymer ?
#
loop_
_entity_poly.entity_id
_entity_poly.type
_entity_poly.pdbx_seq_one_letter_code
_entity_poly.pdbx_strand_id
1 'polypeptide(L)'
;MEHLQIGHHIQTITGSGLVLSVTLPQIDLGDNSLTGSIPESICNCKNLSAFGVIFNNITGKIPSNIGNLVNLQIFVAFGNRLVGSIPASIGKLGVLQVLDLSQNQLSGVLPRELGNLSNLESLLLFRNSFVGNIPHELGRCKKLVNQRHSF
;
A
#
# COMPACT_ATOMS: atom_id res chain seq x y z
N MET A 1 -8.87 24.82 -1.71
CA MET A 1 -8.85 24.07 -0.44
C MET A 1 -10.19 23.38 -0.34
N GLU A 2 -10.30 22.19 -0.91
CA GLU A 2 -11.51 21.40 -0.86
C GLU A 2 -11.30 20.32 0.19
N HIS A 3 -12.21 20.33 1.16
CA HIS A 3 -12.23 19.43 2.29
C HIS A 3 -12.43 18.00 1.79
N LEU A 4 -11.59 17.09 2.27
CA LEU A 4 -11.81 15.65 2.16
C LEU A 4 -13.11 15.34 2.91
N GLN A 5 -14.22 15.24 2.17
CA GLN A 5 -15.51 14.86 2.73
C GLN A 5 -15.42 13.35 2.98
N ILE A 6 -15.13 12.98 4.24
CA ILE A 6 -15.09 11.60 4.69
C ILE A 6 -16.54 11.11 4.70
N GLY A 7 -17.00 10.59 3.56
CA GLY A 7 -18.24 9.83 3.47
C GLY A 7 -18.12 8.60 4.35
N HIS A 8 -18.92 8.57 5.40
CA HIS A 8 -19.05 7.43 6.30
C HIS A 8 -19.57 6.19 5.56
N HIS A 9 -18.68 5.40 4.96
CA HIS A 9 -18.95 3.99 4.61
C HIS A 9 -17.84 3.12 5.16
N ILE A 10 -17.80 3.00 6.50
CA ILE A 10 -17.22 1.83 7.16
C ILE A 10 -18.17 0.68 6.83
N GLN A 11 -17.84 -0.15 5.84
CA GLN A 11 -18.50 -1.45 5.73
C GLN A 11 -17.99 -2.33 6.88
N THR A 12 -18.71 -2.33 7.99
CA THR A 12 -18.59 -3.36 9.02
C THR A 12 -19.05 -4.69 8.42
N ILE A 13 -18.13 -5.65 8.27
CA ILE A 13 -18.48 -7.06 8.07
C ILE A 13 -19.09 -7.56 9.39
N THR A 14 -20.41 -7.55 9.52
CA THR A 14 -21.10 -8.24 10.62
C THR A 14 -21.57 -9.62 10.15
N GLY A 15 -20.73 -10.63 10.35
CA GLY A 15 -21.17 -12.02 10.49
C GLY A 15 -21.55 -12.25 11.96
N SER A 16 -22.75 -12.75 12.20
CA SER A 16 -23.38 -12.97 13.50
C SER A 16 -22.51 -13.78 14.47
N GLY A 17 -22.15 -13.17 15.60
CA GLY A 17 -21.54 -13.83 16.75
C GLY A 17 -20.72 -12.82 17.55
N LEU A 18 -21.03 -12.64 18.84
CA LEU A 18 -20.19 -11.92 19.79
C LEU A 18 -18.87 -12.70 19.96
N VAL A 19 -17.97 -12.52 19.00
CA VAL A 19 -16.53 -12.64 19.21
C VAL A 19 -16.09 -11.23 19.53
N LEU A 20 -15.26 -11.04 20.55
CA LEU A 20 -14.41 -9.86 20.64
C LEU A 20 -13.46 -9.90 19.43
N SER A 21 -13.98 -9.58 18.24
CA SER A 21 -13.19 -9.41 17.05
C SER A 21 -12.46 -8.11 17.26
N VAL A 22 -11.21 -8.20 17.70
CA VAL A 22 -10.27 -7.10 17.59
C VAL A 22 -10.05 -6.90 16.10
N THR A 23 -10.94 -6.14 15.46
CA THR A 23 -10.77 -5.76 14.07
C THR A 23 -9.55 -4.86 13.99
N LEU A 24 -8.57 -5.25 13.17
CA LEU A 24 -7.41 -4.41 12.95
C LEU A 24 -7.88 -3.09 12.31
N PRO A 25 -7.25 -1.92 12.59
CA PRO A 25 -7.68 -0.67 11.99
C PRO A 25 -7.43 -0.68 10.48
N GLN A 26 -8.45 -0.40 9.67
CA GLN A 26 -8.38 -0.44 8.21
C GLN A 26 -9.05 0.79 7.61
N ILE A 27 -8.52 1.25 6.48
CA ILE A 27 -9.14 2.27 5.63
C ILE A 27 -9.22 1.66 4.23
N ASP A 28 -10.44 1.45 3.75
CA ASP A 28 -10.71 1.04 2.37
C ASP A 28 -11.63 2.07 1.72
N LEU A 29 -11.14 2.67 0.64
CA LEU A 29 -11.82 3.68 -0.16
C LEU A 29 -11.87 3.27 -1.64
N GLY A 30 -11.76 1.96 -1.92
CA GLY A 30 -11.75 1.40 -3.26
C GLY A 30 -13.01 1.68 -4.07
N ASP A 31 -12.91 1.59 -5.41
CA ASP A 31 -14.03 1.63 -6.35
C ASP A 31 -14.90 2.90 -6.22
N ASN A 32 -14.22 4.05 -6.27
CA ASN A 32 -14.86 5.36 -6.16
C ASN A 32 -14.34 6.33 -7.24
N SER A 33 -14.87 7.55 -7.23
CA SER A 33 -14.40 8.65 -8.10
C SER A 33 -13.48 9.63 -7.36
N LEU A 34 -12.75 9.20 -6.32
CA LEU A 34 -11.91 10.08 -5.51
C LEU A 34 -10.78 10.68 -6.37
N THR A 35 -10.48 11.95 -6.12
CA THR A 35 -9.43 12.72 -6.79
C THR A 35 -8.48 13.33 -5.76
N GLY A 36 -7.52 14.14 -6.22
CA GLY A 36 -6.48 14.72 -5.36
C GLY A 36 -5.37 13.72 -5.05
N SER A 37 -4.57 13.99 -4.02
CA SER A 37 -3.43 13.15 -3.62
C SER A 37 -3.67 12.45 -2.29
N ILE A 38 -2.94 11.35 -2.05
CA ILE A 38 -2.86 10.74 -0.72
C ILE A 38 -2.29 11.79 0.25
N PRO A 39 -3.01 12.19 1.31
CA PRO A 39 -2.56 13.23 2.21
C PRO A 39 -1.44 12.70 3.13
N GLU A 40 -0.38 13.50 3.37
CA GLU A 40 0.71 13.13 4.29
C GLU A 40 0.19 12.80 5.71
N SER A 41 -0.94 13.38 6.12
CA SER A 41 -1.58 13.11 7.42
C SER A 41 -1.98 11.65 7.62
N ILE A 42 -2.16 10.85 6.56
CA ILE A 42 -2.40 9.41 6.69
C ILE A 42 -1.27 8.73 7.47
N CYS A 43 -0.03 9.22 7.35
CA CYS A 43 1.15 8.68 8.00
C CYS A 43 1.14 8.86 9.53
N ASN A 44 0.17 9.59 10.09
CA ASN A 44 -0.05 9.72 11.53
C ASN A 44 -0.87 8.57 12.11
N CYS A 45 -1.56 7.78 11.28
CA CYS A 45 -2.37 6.64 11.69
C CYS A 45 -1.50 5.40 12.00
N LYS A 46 -0.65 5.48 13.02
CA LYS A 46 0.36 4.44 13.33
C LYS A 46 -0.20 3.05 13.59
N ASN A 47 -1.47 2.94 13.98
CA ASN A 47 -2.16 1.65 14.22
C ASN A 47 -2.84 1.09 12.96
N LEU A 48 -2.75 1.78 11.82
CA LEU A 48 -3.37 1.32 10.57
C LEU A 48 -2.70 0.03 10.09
N SER A 49 -3.53 -0.96 9.81
CA SER A 49 -3.13 -2.30 9.36
C SER A 49 -3.39 -2.55 7.88
N ALA A 50 -4.43 -1.94 7.31
CA ALA A 50 -4.69 -1.98 5.88
C ALA A 50 -5.08 -0.61 5.36
N PHE A 51 -4.53 -0.25 4.20
CA PHE A 51 -4.85 0.96 3.48
C PHE A 51 -5.14 0.65 2.01
N GLY A 52 -6.36 0.94 1.57
CA GLY A 52 -6.86 0.69 0.23
C GLY A 52 -7.48 1.94 -0.39
N VAL A 53 -7.06 2.27 -1.62
CA VAL A 53 -7.65 3.35 -2.45
C VAL A 53 -7.80 2.88 -3.90
N ILE A 54 -8.05 1.59 -4.12
CA ILE A 54 -8.04 0.94 -5.43
C ILE A 54 -9.08 1.55 -6.38
N PHE A 55 -8.82 1.51 -7.69
CA PHE A 55 -9.77 1.97 -8.73
C PHE A 55 -10.41 3.35 -8.42
N ASN A 56 -9.57 4.37 -8.39
CA ASN A 56 -9.95 5.77 -8.20
C ASN A 56 -9.20 6.68 -9.20
N ASN A 57 -9.37 7.99 -9.08
CA ASN A 57 -8.63 8.99 -9.85
C ASN A 57 -7.57 9.71 -8.97
N ILE A 58 -6.99 9.02 -7.98
CA ILE A 58 -5.96 9.60 -7.11
C ILE A 58 -4.69 9.91 -7.93
N THR A 59 -4.14 11.09 -7.70
CA THR A 59 -2.97 11.67 -8.37
C THR A 59 -1.86 11.96 -7.34
N GLY A 60 -0.76 12.57 -7.78
CA GLY A 60 0.33 12.95 -6.87
C GLY A 60 1.20 11.77 -6.46
N LYS A 61 2.06 12.00 -5.47
CA LYS A 61 3.07 11.02 -5.03
C LYS A 61 2.56 10.19 -3.85
N ILE A 62 3.16 9.02 -3.66
CA ILE A 62 3.07 8.30 -2.39
C ILE A 62 3.76 9.16 -1.31
N PRO A 63 3.13 9.38 -0.13
CA PRO A 63 3.72 10.19 0.94
C PRO A 63 5.11 9.72 1.33
N SER A 64 6.02 10.68 1.50
CA SER A 64 7.42 10.39 1.84
C SER A 64 7.57 9.69 3.20
N ASN A 65 6.61 9.93 4.10
CA ASN A 65 6.57 9.36 5.44
C ASN A 65 5.72 8.08 5.56
N ILE A 66 5.38 7.42 4.45
CA ILE A 66 4.55 6.19 4.48
C ILE A 66 5.12 5.12 5.43
N GLY A 67 6.44 5.07 5.59
CA GLY A 67 7.14 4.21 6.56
C GLY A 67 6.80 4.42 8.03
N ASN A 68 6.04 5.46 8.40
CA ASN A 68 5.55 5.67 9.76
C ASN A 68 4.37 4.75 10.13
N LEU A 69 3.74 4.13 9.14
CA LEU A 69 2.65 3.17 9.32
C LEU A 69 3.20 1.79 9.71
N VAL A 70 3.96 1.72 10.79
CA VAL A 70 4.77 0.54 11.17
C VAL A 70 3.97 -0.75 11.38
N ASN A 71 2.65 -0.65 11.55
CA ASN A 71 1.72 -1.79 11.69
C ASN A 71 1.01 -2.17 10.38
N LEU A 72 1.31 -1.50 9.26
CA LEU A 72 0.65 -1.71 7.98
C LEU A 72 1.05 -3.05 7.37
N GLN A 73 0.06 -3.92 7.16
CA GLN A 73 0.18 -5.25 6.57
C GLN A 73 -0.22 -5.23 5.09
N ILE A 74 -1.20 -4.39 4.72
CA ILE A 74 -1.72 -4.32 3.35
C ILE A 74 -1.71 -2.87 2.88
N PHE A 75 -1.06 -2.63 1.75
CA PHE A 75 -1.17 -1.37 1.02
C PHE A 75 -1.53 -1.64 -0.44
N VAL A 76 -2.74 -1.25 -0.84
CA VAL A 76 -3.26 -1.44 -2.19
C VAL A 76 -3.77 -0.12 -2.76
N ALA A 77 -3.14 0.34 -3.85
CA ALA A 77 -3.47 1.61 -4.51
C ALA A 77 -3.50 1.49 -6.04
N PHE A 78 -3.73 0.28 -6.54
CA PHE A 78 -3.73 0.02 -7.98
C PHE A 78 -4.92 0.67 -8.69
N GLY A 79 -4.77 0.91 -9.99
CA GLY A 79 -5.83 1.50 -10.82
C GLY A 79 -6.06 2.97 -10.50
N ASN A 80 -4.97 3.74 -10.36
CA ASN A 80 -4.98 5.17 -10.07
C ASN A 80 -4.04 5.92 -11.03
N ARG A 81 -3.74 7.18 -10.72
CA ARG A 81 -2.84 8.08 -11.49
C ARG A 81 -1.68 8.57 -10.60
N LEU A 82 -1.22 7.74 -9.67
CA LEU A 82 -0.08 8.07 -8.81
C LEU A 82 1.19 8.22 -9.66
N VAL A 83 2.03 9.20 -9.31
CA VAL A 83 3.26 9.57 -10.03
C VAL A 83 4.48 9.59 -9.10
N GLY A 84 5.67 9.66 -9.70
CA GLY A 84 6.94 9.69 -8.96
C GLY A 84 7.42 8.31 -8.52
N SER A 85 8.46 8.28 -7.69
CA SER A 85 9.09 7.04 -7.22
C SER A 85 8.44 6.49 -5.96
N ILE A 86 8.62 5.19 -5.71
CA ILE A 86 8.32 4.59 -4.40
C ILE A 86 9.30 5.19 -3.38
N PRO A 87 8.85 5.80 -2.28
CA PRO A 87 9.73 6.35 -1.25
C PRO A 87 10.55 5.25 -0.56
N ALA A 88 11.84 5.49 -0.31
CA ALA A 88 12.71 4.55 0.41
C ALA A 88 12.21 4.20 1.82
N SER A 89 11.40 5.09 2.43
CA SER A 89 10.76 4.86 3.72
C SER A 89 9.81 3.65 3.73
N ILE A 90 9.37 3.17 2.55
CA ILE A 90 8.57 1.95 2.44
C ILE A 90 9.23 0.76 3.14
N GLY A 91 10.57 0.69 3.12
CA GLY A 91 11.32 -0.40 3.76
C GLY A 91 11.25 -0.42 5.29
N LYS A 92 10.60 0.58 5.92
CA LYS A 92 10.31 0.58 7.37
C LYS A 92 9.05 -0.22 7.72
N LEU A 93 8.23 -0.58 6.72
CA LEU A 93 6.99 -1.33 6.91
C LEU A 93 7.30 -2.84 7.09
N GLY A 94 8.02 -3.19 8.15
CA GLY A 94 8.57 -4.54 8.34
C GLY A 94 7.53 -5.66 8.46
N VAL A 95 6.26 -5.32 8.73
CA VAL A 95 5.13 -6.27 8.79
C VAL A 95 4.28 -6.29 7.52
N LEU A 96 4.65 -5.52 6.49
CA LEU A 96 3.90 -5.46 5.22
C LEU A 96 3.94 -6.81 4.52
N GLN A 97 2.78 -7.30 4.15
CA GLN A 97 2.55 -8.58 3.46
C GLN A 97 2.15 -8.35 2.00
N VAL A 98 1.34 -7.33 1.73
CA VAL A 98 0.85 -7.03 0.38
C VAL A 98 1.16 -5.59 0.01
N LEU A 99 1.86 -5.42 -1.11
CA LEU A 99 2.06 -4.14 -1.78
C LEU A 99 1.59 -4.23 -3.23
N ASP A 100 0.45 -3.60 -3.53
CA ASP A 100 -0.04 -3.46 -4.90
C ASP A 100 -0.12 -1.99 -5.30
N LEU A 101 0.79 -1.60 -6.19
CA LEU A 101 0.84 -0.27 -6.80
C LEU A 101 0.69 -0.36 -8.32
N SER A 102 0.21 -1.48 -8.84
CA SER A 102 0.07 -1.72 -10.27
C SER A 102 -0.89 -0.72 -10.93
N GLN A 103 -0.83 -0.58 -12.25
CA GLN A 103 -1.76 0.27 -13.02
C GLN A 103 -1.79 1.72 -12.52
N ASN A 104 -0.60 2.34 -12.48
CA ASN A 104 -0.38 3.72 -12.09
C ASN A 104 0.63 4.38 -13.06
N GLN A 105 1.13 5.57 -12.73
CA GLN A 105 2.13 6.31 -13.50
C GLN A 105 3.44 6.48 -12.71
N LEU A 106 3.73 5.55 -11.78
CA LEU A 106 4.94 5.58 -10.96
C LEU A 106 6.17 5.37 -11.84
N SER A 107 7.28 6.00 -11.48
CA SER A 107 8.50 6.03 -12.30
C SER A 107 9.77 6.05 -11.45
N GLY A 108 10.92 6.01 -12.11
CA GLY A 108 12.23 5.94 -11.46
C GLY A 108 12.63 4.50 -11.13
N VAL A 109 13.69 4.36 -10.32
CA VAL A 109 14.22 3.06 -9.90
C VAL A 109 13.48 2.53 -8.68
N LEU A 110 13.37 1.21 -8.57
CA LEU A 110 12.86 0.57 -7.36
C LEU A 110 13.87 0.77 -6.21
N PRO A 111 13.44 1.24 -5.04
CA PRO A 111 14.34 1.42 -3.91
C PRO A 111 14.84 0.07 -3.39
N ARG A 112 16.13 -0.04 -3.09
CA ARG A 112 16.74 -1.23 -2.49
C ARG A 112 16.10 -1.61 -1.15
N GLU A 113 15.51 -0.64 -0.47
CA GLU A 113 14.82 -0.76 0.80
C GLU A 113 13.58 -1.67 0.72
N LEU A 114 13.06 -1.96 -0.48
CA LEU A 114 12.05 -3.02 -0.66
C LEU A 114 12.54 -4.38 -0.13
N GLY A 115 13.86 -4.63 -0.18
CA GLY A 115 14.47 -5.83 0.40
C GLY A 115 14.38 -5.94 1.93
N ASN A 116 13.96 -4.87 2.63
CA ASN A 116 13.73 -4.90 4.08
C ASN A 116 12.33 -5.42 4.45
N LEU A 117 11.44 -5.59 3.47
CA LEU A 117 10.07 -6.09 3.68
C LEU A 117 10.09 -7.61 3.84
N SER A 118 10.63 -8.09 4.96
CA SER A 118 10.84 -9.53 5.22
C SER A 118 9.55 -10.36 5.26
N ASN A 119 8.42 -9.71 5.56
CA ASN A 119 7.10 -10.32 5.56
C ASN A 119 6.34 -10.22 4.23
N LEU A 120 6.93 -9.60 3.20
CA LEU A 120 6.24 -9.37 1.93
C LEU A 120 5.96 -10.69 1.21
N GLU A 121 4.70 -10.91 0.88
CA GLU A 121 4.16 -12.09 0.22
C GLU A 121 3.73 -11.77 -1.21
N SER A 122 3.22 -10.56 -1.46
CA SER A 122 2.81 -10.10 -2.78
C SER A 122 3.36 -8.72 -3.10
N LEU A 123 4.00 -8.59 -4.27
CA LEU A 123 4.52 -7.35 -4.82
C LEU A 123 4.05 -7.18 -6.26
N LEU A 124 3.08 -6.30 -6.48
CA LEU A 124 2.48 -6.03 -7.78
C LEU A 124 2.78 -4.61 -8.22
N LEU A 125 3.61 -4.47 -9.25
CA LEU A 125 4.10 -3.18 -9.76
C LEU A 125 3.88 -2.99 -11.28
N PHE A 126 3.24 -3.96 -11.94
CA PHE A 126 3.04 -3.95 -13.39
C PHE A 126 2.20 -2.75 -13.86
N ARG A 127 2.30 -2.38 -15.15
CA ARG A 127 1.63 -1.19 -15.72
C ARG A 127 1.98 0.09 -14.94
N ASN A 128 3.28 0.34 -14.81
CA ASN A 128 3.89 1.59 -14.37
C ASN A 128 5.06 1.92 -15.32
N SER A 129 5.78 3.00 -15.04
CA SER A 129 6.93 3.50 -15.82
C SER A 129 8.25 3.35 -15.06
N PHE A 130 8.41 2.30 -14.26
CA PHE A 130 9.67 2.01 -13.55
C PHE A 130 10.81 1.70 -14.53
N VAL A 131 12.02 2.11 -14.17
CA VAL A 131 13.23 1.92 -14.97
C VAL A 131 14.35 1.32 -14.12
N GLY A 132 15.43 0.88 -14.79
CA GLY A 132 16.58 0.27 -14.14
C GLY A 132 16.35 -1.19 -13.78
N ASN A 133 17.26 -1.73 -12.97
CA ASN A 133 17.27 -3.14 -12.59
C ASN A 133 16.37 -3.40 -11.37
N ILE A 134 15.85 -4.62 -11.30
CA ILE A 134 15.23 -5.15 -10.08
C ILE A 134 16.32 -5.19 -8.99
N PRO A 135 16.13 -4.53 -7.82
CA PRO A 135 17.12 -4.53 -6.75
C PRO A 135 17.38 -5.96 -6.26
N HIS A 136 18.65 -6.37 -6.27
CA HIS A 136 19.05 -7.71 -5.79
C HIS A 136 18.68 -7.94 -4.31
N GLU A 137 18.51 -6.87 -3.54
CA GLU A 137 18.03 -6.90 -2.16
C GLU A 137 16.63 -7.50 -2.03
N LEU A 138 15.78 -7.49 -3.08
CA LEU A 138 14.50 -8.19 -3.07
C LEU A 138 14.65 -9.71 -2.82
N GLY A 139 15.82 -10.29 -3.09
CA GLY A 139 16.13 -11.67 -2.71
C GLY A 139 16.16 -11.94 -1.20
N ARG A 140 16.11 -10.89 -0.36
CA ARG A 140 15.95 -10.99 1.10
C ARG A 140 14.50 -11.23 1.52
N CYS A 141 13.51 -10.87 0.69
CA CYS A 141 12.08 -11.12 0.92
C CYS A 141 11.76 -12.60 0.69
N LYS A 142 12.06 -13.46 1.66
CA LYS A 142 11.93 -14.93 1.50
C LYS A 142 10.50 -15.38 1.24
N LYS A 143 9.51 -14.71 1.84
CA LYS A 143 8.08 -15.02 1.63
C LYS A 143 7.61 -14.72 0.20
N LEU A 144 8.10 -13.64 -0.40
CA LEU A 144 7.82 -13.28 -1.79
C LEU A 144 8.37 -14.33 -2.77
N VAL A 145 9.56 -14.86 -2.49
CA VAL A 145 10.22 -15.87 -3.35
C VAL A 145 9.54 -17.24 -3.22
N ASN A 146 9.06 -17.61 -2.02
CA ASN A 146 8.50 -18.92 -1.74
C ASN A 146 7.07 -19.13 -2.29
N GLN A 147 6.38 -18.08 -2.72
CA GLN A 147 5.05 -18.16 -3.34
C GLN A 147 5.06 -18.86 -4.72
N ARG A 148 6.22 -19.10 -5.33
CA ARG A 148 6.36 -19.85 -6.58
C ARG A 148 6.28 -21.38 -6.44
N HIS A 149 6.11 -21.91 -5.23
CA HIS A 149 6.21 -23.35 -4.95
C HIS A 149 4.92 -24.04 -4.45
N SER A 150 3.77 -23.36 -4.48
CA SER A 150 2.49 -24.00 -4.17
C SER A 150 1.76 -24.33 -5.47
N PHE A 151 1.65 -25.62 -5.74
CA PHE A 151 1.23 -26.31 -6.97
C PHE A 151 -0.10 -25.88 -7.57
#